data_AF-A0A936GG01-F1
#
_entry.id   AF-A0A936GG01-F1
#
_cell.length_a   1.000
_cell.length_b   1.000
_cell.length_c   1.000
_cell.angle_alpha   90.00
_cell.angle_beta   90.00
_cell.angle_gamma   90.00
#
_symmetry.space_group_name_H-M   'P 1'
#
loop_
_entity.id
_entity.type
_entity.pdbx_description
1 polymer ?
#
loop_
_entity_poly.entity_id
_entity_poly.type
_entity_poly.pdbx_seq_one_letter_code
_entity_poly.pdbx_strand_id
1 'polypeptide(L)'
;MNKLSTNNIILLMIVTCFLITIGVNWTFNYCSKKNQELSSYILLNSEAKFSVSQSLYLFQSWLLGNDKLNVTDQVMEPLLLVQRELKAAYEGSEARYYNNIYYTVNDDELKEKIKISYSNLNSLIELLQVKYNYQIVSLKRHNKSSNRSEELERKFVENFDKIYKEIFNTYEDTDLLLTIIASNNKTKVNLYKTITISIISLLLLSLVFILFRTQRAREKISIKYNAFEDSEAIRINKLTEFIKHIKNGEFSASLDIDITSDGFAKSILELKEKLEEASVEEKKQHEDNERRNWITQGLAWASGVLRDNYKGIDDLSYNVISGLVKYLGSNQGGLFIINEDDENNKFLELTGAYAYETRKYFKKQILVGEGLVGMCFQETKSVYLTNLPHDYIKITSGLGEGTPSNIVLVPLIFDDKCYGVIEIASFSPIEKHQLEFLENVGQSIASTIASTRINQRTAILLEQSRQQAEILKAQEEEMRQNMEEMQATQEEAYRREAELKSMLVAVNFSNIVVEYDLDGTIISANEAFAEAVNKPVNIILGENHKNFSPVFLKNRDEYLRFWNKLLNGEQQKKETVLVLDNGKEIKLLEAFSPIFDQNNQVVKIVNFAINVTEQIEKIKNVIN
;
A
#
# COMPACT_ATOMS: atom_id res chain seq x y z
N MET A 1 24.94 41.69 12.36
CA MET A 1 25.53 42.99 11.96
C MET A 1 25.47 44.10 13.03
N ASN A 2 24.80 43.96 14.19
CA ASN A 2 24.59 45.07 15.14
C ASN A 2 25.63 45.25 16.29
N LYS A 3 26.69 44.44 16.38
CA LYS A 3 27.71 44.60 17.45
C LYS A 3 28.92 45.49 17.07
N LEU A 4 29.19 45.70 15.77
CA LEU A 4 30.34 46.51 15.34
C LEU A 4 30.13 48.03 15.48
N SER A 5 28.90 48.53 15.43
CA SER A 5 28.65 49.98 15.46
C SER A 5 28.82 50.58 16.87
N THR A 6 28.43 49.85 17.91
CA THR A 6 28.48 50.36 19.29
C THR A 6 29.90 50.48 19.81
N ASN A 7 30.78 49.52 19.49
CA ASN A 7 32.17 49.55 19.94
C ASN A 7 32.98 50.68 19.27
N ASN A 8 32.69 50.98 17.99
CA ASN A 8 33.37 52.05 17.28
C ASN A 8 33.00 53.44 17.83
N ILE A 9 31.76 53.64 18.27
CA ILE A 9 31.31 54.89 18.89
C ILE A 9 32.00 55.09 20.25
N ILE A 10 32.08 54.03 21.07
CA ILE A 10 32.75 54.09 22.39
C ILE A 10 34.25 54.39 22.22
N LEU A 11 34.92 53.76 21.24
CA LEU A 11 36.33 53.98 20.98
C LEU A 11 36.62 55.43 20.53
N LEU A 12 35.81 55.98 19.63
CA LEU A 12 35.96 57.36 19.16
C LEU A 12 35.83 58.35 20.33
N MET A 13 34.89 58.09 21.25
CA MET A 13 34.70 58.93 22.44
C MET A 13 35.89 58.91 23.38
N ILE A 14 36.45 57.73 23.68
CA ILE A 14 37.62 57.59 24.56
C ILE A 14 38.80 58.38 23.99
N VAL A 15 39.04 58.28 22.68
CA VAL A 15 40.12 59.02 22.00
C VAL A 15 39.91 60.53 22.09
N THR A 16 38.69 61.03 21.89
CA THR A 16 38.40 62.47 21.98
C THR A 16 38.59 63.04 23.40
N CYS A 17 38.13 62.34 24.44
CA CYS A 17 38.34 62.77 25.83
C CYS A 17 39.82 62.79 26.21
N PHE A 18 40.60 61.82 25.73
CA PHE A 18 42.04 61.73 26.00
C PHE A 18 42.80 62.91 25.38
N LEU A 19 42.51 63.25 24.12
CA LEU A 19 43.15 64.39 23.43
C LEU A 19 42.83 65.74 24.09
N ILE A 20 41.58 65.95 24.54
CA ILE A 20 41.19 67.18 25.25
C ILE A 20 41.93 67.32 26.58
N THR A 21 42.06 66.22 27.33
CA THR A 21 42.74 66.22 28.63
C THR A 21 44.23 66.58 28.49
N ILE A 22 44.90 66.06 27.45
CA ILE A 22 46.29 66.41 27.13
C ILE A 22 46.43 67.90 26.80
N GLY A 23 45.55 68.46 25.97
CA GLY A 23 45.59 69.88 25.58
C GLY A 23 45.38 70.83 26.76
N VAL A 24 44.43 70.52 27.65
CA VAL A 24 44.18 71.31 28.86
C VAL A 24 45.38 71.27 29.82
N ASN A 25 45.99 70.09 30.01
CA ASN A 25 47.13 69.95 30.90
C ASN A 25 48.39 70.69 30.38
N TRP A 26 48.65 70.64 29.07
CA TRP A 26 49.77 71.35 28.46
C TRP A 26 49.64 72.87 28.57
N THR A 27 48.44 73.40 28.29
CA THR A 27 48.18 74.86 28.38
C THR A 27 48.26 75.38 29.82
N PHE A 28 47.78 74.61 30.80
CA PHE A 28 47.91 74.95 32.22
C PHE A 28 49.37 75.02 32.67
N ASN A 29 50.17 74.00 32.34
CA ASN A 29 51.60 73.96 32.68
C ASN A 29 52.39 75.09 32.03
N TYR A 30 52.11 75.39 30.76
CA TYR A 30 52.76 76.49 30.04
C TYR A 30 52.50 77.86 30.70
N CYS A 31 51.25 78.14 31.07
CA CYS A 31 50.89 79.41 31.70
C CYS A 31 51.43 79.55 33.14
N SER A 32 51.46 78.44 33.89
CA SER A 32 52.05 78.40 35.24
C SER A 32 53.52 78.82 35.22
N LYS A 33 54.30 78.27 34.27
CA LYS A 33 55.72 78.60 34.12
C LYS A 33 55.97 80.08 33.80
N LYS A 34 55.20 80.66 32.86
CA LYS A 34 55.32 82.09 32.51
C LYS A 34 54.97 83.04 33.66
N ASN A 35 54.01 82.69 34.51
CA ASN A 35 53.68 83.52 35.68
C ASN A 35 54.78 83.49 36.75
N GLN A 36 55.46 82.35 36.91
CA GLN A 36 56.60 82.23 37.82
C GLN A 36 57.78 83.08 37.35
N GLU A 37 58.10 83.05 36.05
CA GLU A 37 59.14 83.91 35.45
C GLU A 37 58.87 85.40 35.69
N LEU A 38 57.64 85.87 35.46
CA LEU A 38 57.27 87.27 35.64
C LEU A 38 57.39 87.76 37.10
N SER A 39 57.04 86.89 38.05
CA SER A 39 57.10 87.21 39.49
C SER A 39 58.54 87.45 39.96
N SER A 40 59.50 86.71 39.42
CA SER A 40 60.93 86.90 39.70
C SER A 40 61.43 88.28 39.24
N TYR A 41 60.96 88.82 38.11
CA TYR A 41 61.38 90.14 37.62
C TYR A 41 60.81 91.31 38.42
N ILE A 42 59.56 91.19 38.85
CA ILE A 42 58.94 92.18 39.75
C ILE A 42 59.78 92.33 41.01
N LEU A 43 60.22 91.20 41.58
CA LEU A 43 61.08 91.20 42.75
C LEU A 43 62.44 91.87 42.47
N LEU A 44 63.13 91.48 41.40
CA LEU A 44 64.42 92.05 41.00
C LEU A 44 64.35 93.58 40.81
N ASN A 45 63.31 94.06 40.11
CA ASN A 45 63.12 95.50 39.86
C ASN A 45 62.92 96.27 41.17
N SER A 46 62.11 95.73 42.08
CA SER A 46 61.85 96.33 43.39
C SER A 46 63.09 96.37 44.30
N GLU A 47 63.86 95.27 44.34
CA GLU A 47 65.11 95.18 45.12
C GLU A 47 66.17 96.13 44.57
N ALA A 48 66.32 96.21 43.24
CA ALA A 48 67.24 97.13 42.59
C ALA A 48 66.92 98.59 42.90
N LYS A 49 65.64 98.99 42.74
CA LYS A 49 65.16 100.35 43.06
C LYS A 49 65.42 100.72 44.51
N PHE A 50 65.18 99.80 45.44
CA PHE A 50 65.43 100.00 46.87
C PHE A 50 66.93 100.19 47.17
N SER A 51 67.77 99.25 46.72
CA SER A 51 69.21 99.29 46.95
C SER A 51 69.88 100.54 46.37
N VAL A 52 69.50 100.95 45.15
CA VAL A 52 70.02 102.20 44.56
C VAL A 52 69.61 103.42 45.38
N SER A 53 68.33 103.52 45.76
CA SER A 53 67.82 104.65 46.55
C SER A 53 68.54 104.73 47.91
N GLN A 54 68.73 103.60 48.58
CA GLN A 54 69.41 103.53 49.87
C GLN A 54 70.90 103.91 49.74
N SER A 55 71.62 103.37 48.77
CA SER A 55 73.03 103.70 48.54
C SER A 55 73.23 105.18 48.25
N LEU A 56 72.34 105.79 47.46
CA LEU A 56 72.41 107.23 47.16
C LEU A 56 72.16 108.12 48.37
N TYR A 57 71.18 107.75 49.20
CA TYR A 57 70.93 108.43 50.46
C TYR A 57 72.16 108.38 51.39
N LEU A 58 72.78 107.20 51.53
CA LEU A 58 73.97 107.02 52.35
C LEU A 58 75.17 107.80 51.79
N PHE A 59 75.36 107.83 50.46
CA PHE A 59 76.40 108.62 49.82
C PHE A 59 76.24 110.12 50.06
N GLN A 60 75.01 110.63 49.96
CA GLN A 60 74.71 112.03 50.26
C GLN A 60 74.94 112.36 51.74
N SER A 61 74.57 111.47 52.65
CA SER A 61 74.86 111.62 54.09
C SER A 61 76.37 111.70 54.35
N TRP A 62 77.16 110.89 53.65
CA TRP A 62 78.63 110.95 53.73
C TRP A 62 79.19 112.28 53.22
N LEU A 63 78.71 112.79 52.09
CA LEU A 63 79.13 114.09 51.56
C LEU A 63 78.85 115.26 52.53
N LEU A 64 77.83 115.13 53.38
CA LEU A 64 77.47 116.12 54.40
C LEU A 64 78.31 116.03 55.69
N GLY A 65 79.35 115.17 55.73
CA GLY A 65 80.32 115.10 56.83
C GLY A 65 80.13 113.93 57.80
N ASN A 66 79.46 112.85 57.39
CA ASN A 66 79.31 111.65 58.22
C ASN A 66 80.53 110.71 58.10
N ASP A 67 81.57 110.99 58.87
CA ASP A 67 82.86 110.29 58.78
C ASP A 67 82.85 108.82 59.28
N LYS A 68 81.75 108.38 59.92
CA LYS A 68 81.60 106.98 60.37
C LYS A 68 81.13 106.03 59.25
N LEU A 69 80.71 106.57 58.11
CA LEU A 69 80.17 105.77 57.01
C LEU A 69 81.31 105.18 56.16
N ASN A 70 81.31 103.86 55.98
CA ASN A 70 82.21 103.21 55.02
C ASN A 70 81.55 103.20 53.65
N VAL A 71 81.91 104.16 52.80
CA VAL A 71 81.33 104.30 51.44
C VAL A 71 81.57 103.05 50.59
N THR A 72 82.73 102.41 50.69
CA THR A 72 83.04 101.20 49.91
C THR A 72 82.04 100.09 50.24
N ASP A 73 81.89 99.75 51.52
CA ASP A 73 81.09 98.60 51.93
C ASP A 73 79.58 98.90 51.97
N GLN A 74 79.20 100.13 52.33
CA GLN A 74 77.79 100.48 52.60
C GLN A 74 77.10 101.19 51.42
N VAL A 75 77.85 101.70 50.45
CA VAL A 75 77.30 102.38 49.27
C VAL A 75 77.67 101.62 48.00
N MET A 76 78.97 101.39 47.77
CA MET A 76 79.45 100.85 46.51
C MET A 76 79.15 99.37 46.35
N GLU A 77 79.36 98.54 47.39
CA GLU A 77 79.06 97.10 47.33
C GLU A 77 77.58 96.80 47.00
N PRO A 78 76.57 97.42 47.64
CA PRO A 78 75.17 97.21 47.24
C PRO A 78 74.88 97.60 45.78
N LEU A 79 75.48 98.69 45.28
CA LEU A 79 75.31 99.11 43.89
C LEU A 79 75.98 98.12 42.91
N LEU A 80 77.18 97.65 43.23
CA LEU A 80 77.90 96.64 42.44
C LEU A 80 77.17 95.30 42.42
N LEU A 81 76.49 94.95 43.51
CA LEU A 81 75.65 93.74 43.58
C LEU A 81 74.45 93.86 42.65
N VAL A 82 73.67 94.94 42.73
CA VAL A 82 72.54 95.18 41.81
C VAL A 82 73.02 95.23 40.36
N GLN A 83 74.16 95.86 40.10
CA GLN A 83 74.77 95.91 38.78
C GLN A 83 75.05 94.50 38.24
N ARG A 84 75.61 93.61 39.06
CA ARG A 84 75.90 92.23 38.67
C ARG A 84 74.62 91.46 38.32
N GLU A 85 73.56 91.63 39.11
CA GLU A 85 72.29 90.93 38.87
C GLU A 85 71.56 91.44 37.64
N LEU A 86 71.49 92.76 37.44
CA LEU A 86 70.91 93.33 36.22
C LEU A 86 71.69 92.89 34.97
N LYS A 87 73.02 92.78 35.08
CA LYS A 87 73.85 92.22 34.01
C LYS A 87 73.50 90.76 33.73
N ALA A 88 73.42 89.93 34.76
CA ALA A 88 73.11 88.51 34.61
C ALA A 88 71.72 88.29 34.01
N ALA A 89 70.71 89.04 34.48
CA ALA A 89 69.35 89.02 33.94
C ALA A 89 69.29 89.45 32.47
N TYR A 90 70.05 90.48 32.09
CA TYR A 90 70.16 90.93 30.69
C TYR A 90 70.90 89.92 29.79
N GLU A 91 72.01 89.36 30.26
CA GLU A 91 72.84 88.41 29.49
C GLU A 91 72.23 87.00 29.42
N GLY A 92 71.15 86.74 30.18
CA GLY A 92 70.48 85.45 30.20
C GLY A 92 71.28 84.38 30.94
N SER A 93 72.04 84.78 31.95
CA SER A 93 72.73 83.88 32.88
C SER A 93 71.96 83.78 34.21
N GLU A 94 72.13 82.70 34.97
CA GLU A 94 71.51 82.59 36.31
C GLU A 94 71.98 83.76 37.19
N ALA A 95 71.07 84.67 37.50
CA ALA A 95 71.29 85.73 38.49
C ALA A 95 70.86 85.20 39.87
N ARG A 96 71.67 85.44 40.91
CA ARG A 96 71.40 85.06 42.30
C ARG A 96 71.59 86.27 43.22
N TYR A 97 70.49 86.96 43.52
CA TYR A 97 70.44 87.90 44.63
C TYR A 97 70.04 87.15 45.90
N TYR A 98 70.97 87.05 46.86
CA TYR A 98 70.82 86.20 48.05
C TYR A 98 70.41 84.75 47.70
N ASN A 99 69.19 84.34 48.06
CA ASN A 99 68.66 82.98 47.96
C ASN A 99 67.62 82.81 46.82
N ASN A 100 67.41 83.82 45.98
CA ASN A 100 66.42 83.77 44.90
C ASN A 100 67.07 83.47 43.55
N ILE A 101 66.45 82.57 42.77
CA ILE A 101 66.84 82.25 41.39
C ILE A 101 66.02 83.13 40.46
N TYR A 102 66.70 83.93 39.64
CA TYR A 102 66.07 84.70 38.57
C TYR A 102 66.24 83.95 37.25
N TYR A 103 65.12 83.74 36.54
CA TYR A 103 65.13 83.08 35.23
C TYR A 103 65.58 84.07 34.14
N THR A 104 65.81 83.57 32.91
CA THR A 104 66.25 84.36 31.75
C THR A 104 65.11 85.16 31.12
N VAL A 105 65.36 86.41 30.71
CA VAL A 105 64.31 87.30 30.17
C VAL A 105 63.97 86.89 28.74
N ASN A 106 62.77 86.33 28.55
CA ASN A 106 62.25 85.90 27.25
C ASN A 106 61.33 86.95 26.59
N ASP A 107 61.18 88.13 27.19
CA ASP A 107 60.40 89.25 26.66
C ASP A 107 61.37 90.36 26.20
N ASP A 108 61.36 90.66 24.92
CA ASP A 108 62.38 91.53 24.30
C ASP A 108 62.32 92.97 24.85
N GLU A 109 61.11 93.48 25.15
CA GLU A 109 60.89 94.83 25.67
C GLU A 109 61.33 94.94 27.13
N LEU A 110 61.02 93.93 27.96
CA LEU A 110 61.52 93.85 29.33
C LEU A 110 63.05 93.72 29.39
N LYS A 111 63.64 92.94 28.47
CA LYS A 111 65.09 92.74 28.38
C LYS A 111 65.81 94.04 28.04
N GLU A 112 65.22 94.85 27.17
CA GLU A 112 65.74 96.18 26.82
C GLU A 112 65.69 97.14 28.01
N LYS A 113 64.59 97.16 28.77
CA LYS A 113 64.48 97.98 30.00
C LYS A 113 65.52 97.58 31.05
N ILE A 114 65.75 96.29 31.28
CA ILE A 114 66.79 95.80 32.20
C ILE A 114 68.19 96.24 31.74
N LYS A 115 68.46 96.20 30.43
CA LYS A 115 69.72 96.69 29.85
C LYS A 115 69.93 98.18 30.12
N ILE A 116 68.89 98.99 29.95
CA ILE A 116 68.92 100.44 30.24
C ILE A 116 69.18 100.67 31.72
N SER A 117 68.47 99.97 32.62
CA SER A 117 68.69 100.03 34.06
C SER A 117 70.14 99.69 34.44
N TYR A 118 70.71 98.64 33.84
CA TYR A 118 72.12 98.27 34.02
C TYR A 118 73.07 99.38 33.57
N SER A 119 72.86 99.95 32.38
CA SER A 119 73.70 101.03 31.84
C SER A 119 73.67 102.27 32.72
N ASN A 120 72.47 102.70 33.13
CA ASN A 120 72.28 103.88 33.98
C ASN A 120 72.94 103.67 35.36
N LEU A 121 72.79 102.48 35.94
CA LEU A 121 73.45 102.12 37.20
C LEU A 121 74.98 102.12 37.06
N ASN A 122 75.54 101.62 35.95
CA ASN A 122 76.98 101.67 35.71
C ASN A 122 77.47 103.12 35.65
N SER A 123 76.78 103.99 34.91
CA SER A 123 77.11 105.42 34.86
C SER A 123 77.04 106.09 36.23
N LEU A 124 76.06 105.71 37.06
CA LEU A 124 75.95 106.20 38.43
C LEU A 124 77.15 105.76 39.29
N ILE A 125 77.50 104.47 39.25
CA ILE A 125 78.64 103.91 39.98
C ILE A 125 79.95 104.62 39.60
N GLU A 126 80.20 104.83 38.31
CA GLU A 126 81.37 105.56 37.82
C GLU A 126 81.39 107.00 38.33
N LEU A 127 80.25 107.71 38.25
CA LEU A 127 80.14 109.08 38.74
C LEU A 127 80.41 109.18 40.26
N LEU A 128 79.85 108.26 41.04
CA LEU A 128 80.06 108.17 42.49
C LEU A 128 81.51 107.84 42.85
N GLN A 129 82.15 106.92 42.11
CA GLN A 129 83.57 106.59 42.31
C GLN A 129 84.49 107.78 42.03
N VAL A 130 84.23 108.52 40.94
CA VAL A 130 84.99 109.73 40.62
C VAL A 130 84.84 110.75 41.75
N LYS A 131 83.62 110.96 42.25
CA LYS A 131 83.36 111.88 43.36
C LYS A 131 84.00 111.42 44.67
N TYR A 132 83.91 110.13 44.99
CA TYR A 132 84.54 109.54 46.17
C TYR A 132 86.07 109.73 46.14
N ASN A 133 86.72 109.34 45.04
CA ASN A 133 88.17 109.47 44.87
C ASN A 133 88.62 110.93 44.96
N TYR A 134 87.88 111.85 44.34
CA TYR A 134 88.15 113.28 44.42
C TYR A 134 88.07 113.80 45.86
N GLN A 135 87.00 113.46 46.59
CA GLN A 135 86.77 113.90 47.96
C GLN A 135 87.87 113.36 48.90
N ILE A 136 88.26 112.09 48.76
CA ILE A 136 89.37 111.48 49.53
C ILE A 136 90.71 112.17 49.24
N VAL A 137 91.00 112.50 47.97
CA VAL A 137 92.23 113.23 47.60
C VAL A 137 92.22 114.66 48.16
N SER A 138 91.07 115.34 48.16
CA SER A 138 90.92 116.68 48.74
C SER A 138 91.09 116.69 50.27
N LEU A 139 90.59 115.67 50.98
CA LEU A 139 90.76 115.52 52.43
C LEU A 139 92.24 115.30 52.83
N LYS A 140 93.07 114.70 51.96
CA LYS A 140 94.50 114.48 52.21
C LYS A 140 95.40 115.70 51.94
N ARG A 141 94.93 116.71 51.21
CA ARG A 141 95.69 117.93 50.89
C ARG A 141 95.07 119.13 51.59
N HIS A 142 95.56 119.49 52.77
CA HIS A 142 95.14 120.70 53.48
C HIS A 142 95.43 121.98 52.64
N ASN A 143 94.37 122.65 52.18
CA ASN A 143 94.31 123.88 51.35
C ASN A 143 94.72 123.73 49.87
N LYS A 144 94.05 124.32 48.88
CA LYS A 144 93.24 125.56 48.79
C LYS A 144 92.22 125.41 47.64
N SER A 145 91.05 126.04 47.72
CA SER A 145 90.05 126.05 46.64
C SER A 145 90.65 126.58 45.32
N SER A 146 90.34 125.91 44.23
CA SER A 146 90.69 126.27 42.86
C SER A 146 89.37 126.35 42.09
N ASN A 147 89.23 127.26 41.13
CA ASN A 147 88.04 127.32 40.25
C ASN A 147 87.68 125.96 39.61
N ARG A 148 88.65 125.03 39.51
CA ARG A 148 88.43 123.66 39.04
C ARG A 148 87.63 122.77 40.00
N SER A 149 87.62 123.05 41.32
CA SER A 149 86.82 122.31 42.30
C SER A 149 85.32 122.65 42.22
N GLU A 150 84.98 123.94 42.06
CA GLU A 150 83.59 124.38 41.90
C GLU A 150 82.98 123.90 40.57
N GLU A 151 83.76 123.86 39.47
CA GLU A 151 83.27 123.33 38.19
C GLU A 151 83.02 121.81 38.24
N LEU A 152 83.88 121.05 38.92
CA LEU A 152 83.68 119.62 39.14
C LEU A 152 82.47 119.32 40.02
N GLU A 153 82.24 120.14 41.06
CA GLU A 153 81.08 120.01 41.94
C GLU A 153 79.76 120.24 41.18
N ARG A 154 79.71 121.31 40.39
CA ARG A 154 78.53 121.62 39.55
C ARG A 154 78.27 120.52 38.52
N LYS A 155 79.30 120.03 37.82
CA LYS A 155 79.18 118.93 36.86
C LYS A 155 78.74 117.62 37.52
N PHE A 156 79.19 117.35 38.74
CA PHE A 156 78.73 116.19 39.50
C PHE A 156 77.23 116.31 39.83
N VAL A 157 76.79 117.44 40.39
CA VAL A 157 75.37 117.65 40.74
C VAL A 157 74.46 117.58 39.52
N GLU A 158 74.82 118.24 38.42
CA GLU A 158 74.06 118.21 37.17
C GLU A 158 73.96 116.80 36.59
N ASN A 159 75.09 116.07 36.50
CA ASN A 159 75.09 114.70 35.99
C ASN A 159 74.40 113.72 36.93
N PHE A 160 74.51 113.93 38.24
CA PHE A 160 73.89 113.07 39.25
C PHE A 160 72.38 113.19 39.20
N ASP A 161 71.81 114.40 39.21
CA ASP A 161 70.37 114.60 39.15
C ASP A 161 69.78 114.03 37.85
N LYS A 162 70.52 114.18 36.73
CA LYS A 162 70.13 113.59 35.45
C LYS A 162 70.11 112.05 35.51
N ILE A 163 71.21 111.42 35.91
CA ILE A 163 71.32 109.95 35.96
C ILE A 163 70.33 109.38 36.99
N TYR A 164 70.14 110.03 38.13
CA TYR A 164 69.18 109.62 39.15
C TYR A 164 67.75 109.61 38.61
N LYS A 165 67.33 110.70 37.93
CA LYS A 165 66.02 110.77 37.29
C LYS A 165 65.86 109.71 36.21
N GLU A 166 66.87 109.49 35.38
CA GLU A 166 66.86 108.45 34.34
C GLU A 166 66.71 107.04 34.94
N ILE A 167 67.43 106.72 36.02
CA ILE A 167 67.30 105.44 36.73
C ILE A 167 65.88 105.27 37.28
N PHE A 168 65.37 106.27 38.00
CA PHE A 168 64.07 106.15 38.65
C PHE A 168 62.93 106.03 37.63
N ASN A 169 62.96 106.83 36.56
CA ASN A 169 62.00 106.72 35.45
C ASN A 169 62.06 105.35 34.79
N THR A 170 63.28 104.80 34.59
CA THR A 170 63.43 103.45 34.02
C THR A 170 62.79 102.39 34.94
N TYR A 171 62.93 102.52 36.25
CA TYR A 171 62.29 101.60 37.19
C TYR A 171 60.76 101.70 37.18
N GLU A 172 60.17 102.90 37.10
CA GLU A 172 58.71 103.06 36.98
C GLU A 172 58.16 102.53 35.67
N ASP A 173 58.83 102.80 34.55
CA ASP A 173 58.48 102.23 33.24
C ASP A 173 58.50 100.69 33.29
N THR A 174 59.51 100.13 33.96
CA THR A 174 59.65 98.67 34.10
C THR A 174 58.52 98.08 34.96
N ASP A 175 58.13 98.73 36.06
CA ASP A 175 56.99 98.31 36.89
C ASP A 175 55.66 98.36 36.11
N LEU A 176 55.45 99.41 35.32
CA LEU A 176 54.27 99.53 34.46
C LEU A 176 54.22 98.40 33.42
N LEU A 177 55.34 98.14 32.75
CA LEU A 177 55.46 97.08 31.73
C LEU A 177 55.23 95.69 32.33
N LEU A 178 55.82 95.40 33.49
CA LEU A 178 55.59 94.15 34.24
C LEU A 178 54.11 93.97 34.62
N THR A 179 53.42 95.04 35.00
CA THR A 179 51.99 95.02 35.31
C THR A 179 51.13 94.72 34.09
N ILE A 180 51.45 95.32 32.93
CA ILE A 180 50.76 95.07 31.65
C ILE A 180 50.93 93.61 31.23
N ILE A 181 52.15 93.07 31.30
CA ILE A 181 52.45 91.67 30.95
C ILE A 181 51.67 90.72 31.86
N ALA A 182 51.60 90.99 33.17
CA ALA A 182 50.86 90.19 34.14
C ALA A 182 49.36 90.12 33.81
N SER A 183 48.77 91.28 33.48
CA SER A 183 47.35 91.40 33.14
C SER A 183 47.01 90.64 31.84
N ASN A 184 47.85 90.75 30.81
CA ASN A 184 47.64 90.08 29.53
C ASN A 184 47.71 88.54 29.68
N ASN A 185 48.68 88.03 30.44
CA ASN A 185 48.79 86.59 30.71
C ASN A 185 47.56 86.05 31.46
N LYS A 186 47.05 86.78 32.46
CA LYS A 186 45.83 86.40 33.19
C LYS A 186 44.61 86.30 32.27
N THR A 187 44.48 87.22 31.32
CA THR A 187 43.36 87.26 30.36
C THR A 187 43.42 86.06 29.42
N LYS A 188 44.60 85.73 28.89
CA LYS A 188 44.79 84.54 28.03
C LYS A 188 44.42 83.25 28.75
N VAL A 189 44.82 83.07 30.02
CA VAL A 189 44.47 81.89 30.82
C VAL A 189 42.95 81.73 30.96
N ASN A 190 42.24 82.82 31.26
CA ASN A 190 40.78 82.76 31.39
C ASN A 190 40.11 82.41 30.06
N LEU A 191 40.56 82.97 28.95
CA LEU A 191 40.03 82.65 27.62
C LEU A 191 40.16 81.16 27.28
N TYR A 192 41.33 80.56 27.51
CA TYR A 192 41.54 79.12 27.26
C TYR A 192 40.67 78.23 28.16
N LYS A 193 40.45 78.62 29.43
CA LYS A 193 39.53 77.90 30.32
C LYS A 193 38.09 77.92 29.80
N THR A 194 37.61 79.07 29.32
CA THR A 194 36.22 79.18 28.83
C THR A 194 35.99 78.37 27.56
N ILE A 195 36.97 78.37 26.64
CA ILE A 195 36.88 77.58 25.40
C ILE A 195 36.83 76.07 25.70
N THR A 196 37.67 75.58 26.63
CA THR A 196 37.74 74.15 26.95
C THR A 196 36.45 73.65 27.62
N ILE A 197 35.87 74.43 28.55
CA ILE A 197 34.57 74.12 29.17
C ILE A 197 33.45 74.07 28.11
N SER A 198 33.47 74.98 27.15
CA SER A 198 32.46 75.05 26.09
C SER A 198 32.51 73.82 25.18
N ILE A 199 33.71 73.37 24.80
CA ILE A 199 33.91 72.16 23.97
C ILE A 199 33.41 70.91 24.70
N ILE A 200 33.75 70.75 25.98
CA ILE A 200 33.32 69.61 26.79
C ILE A 200 31.79 69.56 26.91
N SER A 201 31.16 70.71 27.12
CA SER A 201 29.69 70.83 27.22
C SER A 201 28.99 70.43 25.91
N LEU A 202 29.55 70.82 24.76
CA LEU A 202 29.00 70.47 23.45
C LEU A 202 29.08 68.96 23.17
N LEU A 203 30.20 68.34 23.55
CA LEU A 203 30.40 66.89 23.39
C LEU A 203 29.42 66.08 24.25
N LEU A 204 29.18 66.50 25.50
CA LEU A 204 28.18 65.89 26.39
C LEU A 204 26.76 65.95 25.81
N LEU A 205 26.36 67.09 25.24
CA LEU A 205 25.07 67.26 24.58
C LEU A 205 24.91 66.30 23.38
N SER A 206 25.96 66.15 22.57
CA SER A 206 25.95 65.23 21.43
C SER A 206 25.77 63.76 21.86
N LEU A 207 26.40 63.37 22.98
CA LEU A 207 26.29 62.02 23.54
C LEU A 207 24.86 61.70 23.97
N VAL A 208 24.22 62.61 24.71
CA VAL A 208 22.84 62.45 25.16
C VAL A 208 21.90 62.29 23.96
N PHE A 209 22.11 63.06 22.89
CA PHE A 209 21.31 62.96 21.67
C PHE A 209 21.46 61.61 20.95
N ILE A 210 22.70 61.09 20.86
CA ILE A 210 22.96 59.77 20.25
C ILE A 210 22.31 58.66 21.08
N LEU A 211 22.44 58.71 22.41
CA LEU A 211 21.82 57.73 23.31
C LEU A 211 20.28 57.74 23.17
N PHE A 212 19.67 58.93 23.11
CA PHE A 212 18.23 59.06 22.90
C PHE A 212 17.76 58.47 21.56
N ARG A 213 18.49 58.74 20.46
CA ARG A 213 18.20 58.18 19.13
C ARG A 213 18.31 56.65 19.10
N THR A 214 19.35 56.10 19.72
CA THR A 214 19.55 54.64 19.76
C THR A 214 18.51 53.93 20.63
N GLN A 215 18.02 54.57 21.70
CA GLN A 215 16.92 54.04 22.51
C GLN A 215 15.62 53.96 21.70
N ARG A 216 15.22 55.06 21.03
CA ARG A 216 14.01 55.07 20.19
C ARG A 216 14.05 54.08 19.02
N ALA A 217 15.22 53.85 18.44
CA ALA A 217 15.37 52.86 17.38
C ALA A 217 15.12 51.42 17.89
N ARG A 218 15.58 51.10 19.11
CA ARG A 218 15.38 49.79 19.74
C ARG A 218 13.91 49.50 20.05
N GLU A 219 13.18 50.49 20.57
CA GLU A 219 11.73 50.33 20.85
C GLU A 219 10.92 49.99 19.60
N LYS A 220 11.18 50.68 18.47
CA LYS A 220 10.49 50.41 17.20
C LYS A 220 10.77 49.00 16.66
N ILE A 221 11.98 48.51 16.86
CA ILE A 221 12.37 47.16 16.46
C ILE A 221 11.66 46.13 17.34
N SER A 222 11.63 46.33 18.66
CA SER A 222 10.99 45.40 19.60
C SER A 222 9.50 45.22 19.32
N ILE A 223 8.76 46.29 19.01
CA ILE A 223 7.31 46.20 18.72
C ILE A 223 7.07 45.35 17.46
N LYS A 224 7.90 45.51 16.42
CA LYS A 224 7.79 44.70 15.19
C LYS A 224 8.15 43.24 15.42
N TYR A 225 9.17 42.96 16.24
CA TYR A 225 9.56 41.59 16.57
C TYR A 225 8.48 40.85 17.34
N ASN A 226 7.90 41.46 18.38
CA ASN A 226 6.86 40.83 19.19
C ASN A 226 5.59 40.53 18.36
N ALA A 227 5.15 41.48 17.52
CA ALA A 227 3.98 41.27 16.66
C ALA A 227 4.18 40.15 15.62
N PHE A 228 5.42 39.96 15.13
CA PHE A 228 5.75 38.85 14.25
C PHE A 228 5.77 37.50 15.00
N GLU A 229 6.35 37.48 16.20
CA GLU A 229 6.40 36.29 17.07
C GLU A 229 4.99 35.80 17.46
N ASP A 230 4.09 36.72 17.82
CA ASP A 230 2.70 36.39 18.14
C ASP A 230 1.95 35.79 16.93
N SER A 231 2.12 36.38 15.74
CA SER A 231 1.48 35.88 14.51
C SER A 231 2.00 34.49 14.10
N GLU A 232 3.29 34.22 14.32
CA GLU A 232 3.91 32.94 14.02
C GLU A 232 3.52 31.85 15.05
N ALA A 233 3.41 32.22 16.33
CA ALA A 233 2.91 31.34 17.37
C ALA A 233 1.45 30.91 17.12
N ILE A 234 0.58 31.85 16.73
CA ILE A 234 -0.81 31.55 16.35
C ILE A 234 -0.86 30.59 15.16
N ARG A 235 -0.03 30.80 14.14
CA ARG A 235 0.06 29.91 12.96
C ARG A 235 0.46 28.49 13.33
N ILE A 236 1.52 28.33 14.14
CA ILE A 236 2.01 27.02 14.60
C ILE A 236 0.96 26.29 15.44
N ASN A 237 0.27 27.02 16.32
CA ASN A 237 -0.78 26.44 17.15
C ASN A 237 -1.96 25.92 16.31
N LYS A 238 -2.47 26.73 15.36
CA LYS A 238 -3.52 26.31 14.42
C LYS A 238 -3.12 25.06 13.62
N LEU A 239 -1.88 25.01 13.12
CA LEU A 239 -1.40 23.86 12.36
C LEU A 239 -1.21 22.61 13.23
N THR A 240 -0.74 22.79 14.46
CA THR A 240 -0.60 21.70 15.45
C THR A 240 -1.96 21.11 15.82
N GLU A 241 -2.97 21.97 16.00
CA GLU A 241 -4.35 21.57 16.26
C GLU A 241 -4.93 20.79 15.06
N PHE A 242 -4.72 21.28 13.84
CA PHE A 242 -5.13 20.58 12.62
C PHE A 242 -4.48 19.18 12.49
N ILE A 243 -3.17 19.07 12.75
CA ILE A 243 -2.47 17.78 12.74
C ILE A 243 -3.03 16.83 13.83
N LYS A 244 -3.42 17.36 15.01
CA LYS A 244 -4.08 16.54 16.04
C LYS A 244 -5.41 15.98 15.57
N HIS A 245 -6.23 16.78 14.87
CA HIS A 245 -7.49 16.30 14.28
C HIS A 245 -7.23 15.17 13.28
N ILE A 246 -6.27 15.33 12.36
CA ILE A 246 -5.87 14.28 11.40
C ILE A 246 -5.43 13.01 12.14
N LYS A 247 -4.56 13.13 13.16
CA LYS A 247 -4.07 12.00 13.95
C LYS A 247 -5.19 11.23 14.64
N ASN A 248 -6.27 11.91 15.03
CA ASN A 248 -7.42 11.31 15.69
C ASN A 248 -8.47 10.76 14.70
N GLY A 249 -8.23 10.84 13.38
CA GLY A 249 -9.16 10.38 12.35
C GLY A 249 -10.29 11.35 12.03
N GLU A 250 -10.18 12.61 12.47
CA GLU A 250 -11.18 13.66 12.26
C GLU A 250 -10.86 14.45 10.98
N PHE A 251 -11.16 13.86 9.82
CA PHE A 251 -10.86 14.47 8.51
C PHE A 251 -11.85 15.58 8.09
N SER A 252 -12.89 15.88 8.87
CA SER A 252 -13.82 16.98 8.56
C SER A 252 -13.30 18.36 9.00
N ALA A 253 -12.18 18.44 9.72
CA ALA A 253 -11.61 19.69 10.18
C ALA A 253 -11.15 20.56 9.00
N SER A 254 -11.35 21.88 9.08
CA SER A 254 -10.92 22.86 8.08
C SER A 254 -9.70 23.65 8.57
N LEU A 255 -8.70 23.83 7.72
CA LEU A 255 -7.52 24.65 8.03
C LEU A 255 -7.74 26.10 7.60
N ASP A 256 -7.99 26.98 8.58
CA ASP A 256 -8.19 28.43 8.37
C ASP A 256 -6.86 29.20 8.46
N ILE A 257 -6.00 29.04 7.44
CA ILE A 257 -4.72 29.74 7.22
C ILE A 257 -4.62 30.10 5.74
N ASP A 258 -3.98 31.22 5.37
CA ASP A 258 -3.72 31.56 3.97
C ASP A 258 -2.72 30.56 3.35
N ILE A 259 -3.23 29.68 2.48
CA ILE A 259 -2.52 28.52 1.92
C ILE A 259 -1.62 28.94 0.74
N THR A 260 -1.84 30.13 0.16
CA THR A 260 -1.26 30.51 -1.14
C THR A 260 0.26 30.69 -1.13
N SER A 261 0.88 30.90 0.03
CA SER A 261 2.34 31.06 0.18
C SER A 261 3.02 30.05 1.11
N ASP A 262 2.28 29.14 1.75
CA ASP A 262 2.82 28.21 2.74
C ASP A 262 2.85 26.76 2.21
N GLY A 263 4.02 26.36 1.70
CA GLY A 263 4.25 25.01 1.18
C GLY A 263 4.12 23.91 2.24
N PHE A 264 4.25 24.23 3.53
CA PHE A 264 4.05 23.28 4.61
C PHE A 264 2.57 23.06 4.89
N ALA A 265 1.78 24.14 5.02
CA ALA A 265 0.32 24.04 5.16
C ALA A 265 -0.32 23.27 3.98
N LYS A 266 0.14 23.53 2.75
CA LYS A 266 -0.29 22.79 1.55
C LYS A 266 -0.01 21.29 1.64
N SER A 267 1.22 20.90 2.01
CA SER A 267 1.60 19.49 2.15
C SER A 267 0.76 18.75 3.20
N ILE A 268 0.40 19.42 4.32
CA ILE A 268 -0.45 18.83 5.36
C ILE A 268 -1.89 18.66 4.87
N LEU A 269 -2.41 19.59 4.06
CA LEU A 269 -3.72 19.46 3.43
C LEU A 269 -3.75 18.29 2.43
N GLU A 270 -2.75 18.18 1.55
CA GLU A 270 -2.63 17.05 0.62
C GLU A 270 -2.52 15.70 1.35
N LEU A 271 -1.80 15.66 2.49
CA LEU A 271 -1.74 14.47 3.34
C LEU A 271 -3.10 14.14 3.95
N LYS A 272 -3.84 15.14 4.44
CA LYS A 272 -5.19 14.97 4.97
C LYS A 272 -6.12 14.36 3.94
N GLU A 273 -6.11 14.88 2.70
CA GLU A 273 -6.96 14.39 1.61
C GLU A 273 -6.64 12.92 1.29
N LYS A 274 -5.35 12.57 1.18
CA LYS A 274 -4.92 11.18 0.95
C LYS A 274 -5.32 10.23 2.07
N LEU A 275 -5.22 10.66 3.33
CA LEU A 275 -5.61 9.83 4.48
C LEU A 275 -7.13 9.67 4.57
N GLU A 276 -7.91 10.70 4.21
CA GLU A 276 -9.37 10.61 4.12
C GLU A 276 -9.79 9.62 3.04
N GLU A 277 -9.22 9.72 1.83
CA GLU A 277 -9.43 8.76 0.74
C GLU A 277 -9.08 7.33 1.18
N ALA A 278 -7.92 7.14 1.80
CA ALA A 278 -7.49 5.85 2.30
C ALA A 278 -8.43 5.27 3.38
N SER A 279 -8.95 6.11 4.29
CA SER A 279 -9.87 5.68 5.34
C SER A 279 -11.24 5.28 4.76
N VAL A 280 -11.73 6.00 3.76
CA VAL A 280 -12.98 5.65 3.05
C VAL A 280 -12.81 4.33 2.30
N GLU A 281 -11.70 4.16 1.59
CA GLU A 281 -11.39 2.94 0.86
C GLU A 281 -11.20 1.74 1.81
N GLU A 282 -10.51 1.91 2.95
CA GLU A 282 -10.35 0.86 3.96
C GLU A 282 -11.69 0.39 4.52
N LYS A 283 -12.60 1.32 4.86
CA LYS A 283 -13.96 0.97 5.31
C LYS A 283 -14.71 0.15 4.27
N LYS A 284 -14.66 0.58 3.00
CA LYS A 284 -15.29 -0.14 1.89
C LYS A 284 -14.68 -1.54 1.71
N GLN A 285 -13.36 -1.66 1.77
CA GLN A 285 -12.67 -2.95 1.69
C GLN A 285 -13.01 -3.86 2.86
N HIS A 286 -13.16 -3.30 4.07
CA HIS A 286 -13.57 -4.04 5.24
C HIS A 286 -14.98 -4.63 5.05
N GLU A 287 -15.96 -3.81 4.64
CA GLU A 287 -17.32 -4.25 4.34
C GLU A 287 -17.36 -5.33 3.25
N ASP A 288 -16.59 -5.15 2.16
CA ASP A 288 -16.51 -6.13 1.08
C ASP A 288 -15.85 -7.44 1.53
N ASN A 289 -14.84 -7.39 2.40
CA ASN A 289 -14.22 -8.58 2.98
C ASN A 289 -15.18 -9.31 3.94
N GLU A 290 -15.95 -8.59 4.75
CA GLU A 290 -16.99 -9.19 5.61
C GLU A 290 -18.04 -9.93 4.76
N ARG A 291 -18.52 -9.30 3.67
CA ARG A 291 -19.44 -9.94 2.72
C ARG A 291 -18.85 -11.22 2.10
N ARG A 292 -17.60 -11.17 1.62
CA ARG A 292 -16.93 -12.36 1.06
C ARG A 292 -16.72 -13.48 2.08
N ASN A 293 -16.32 -13.12 3.31
CA ASN A 293 -16.16 -14.07 4.39
C ASN A 293 -17.48 -14.75 4.74
N TRP A 294 -18.59 -13.98 4.77
CA TRP A 294 -19.92 -14.53 4.95
C TRP A 294 -20.27 -15.52 3.83
N ILE A 295 -20.11 -15.17 2.55
CA ILE A 295 -20.36 -16.09 1.42
C ILE A 295 -19.52 -17.37 1.57
N THR A 296 -18.23 -17.22 1.88
CA THR A 296 -17.29 -18.35 2.00
C THR A 296 -17.69 -19.32 3.12
N GLN A 297 -18.09 -18.80 4.28
CA GLN A 297 -18.58 -19.62 5.39
C GLN A 297 -19.89 -20.33 5.02
N GLY A 298 -20.81 -19.62 4.34
CA GLY A 298 -22.05 -20.19 3.84
C GLY A 298 -21.79 -21.33 2.86
N LEU A 299 -20.87 -21.16 1.90
CA LEU A 299 -20.53 -22.20 0.92
C LEU A 299 -19.88 -23.42 1.57
N ALA A 300 -19.02 -23.22 2.57
CA ALA A 300 -18.42 -24.30 3.34
C ALA A 300 -19.50 -25.10 4.10
N TRP A 301 -20.45 -24.41 4.74
CA TRP A 301 -21.60 -25.03 5.39
C TRP A 301 -22.48 -25.80 4.39
N ALA A 302 -22.86 -25.17 3.27
CA ALA A 302 -23.70 -25.79 2.24
C ALA A 302 -23.04 -27.04 1.67
N SER A 303 -21.74 -26.99 1.40
CA SER A 303 -20.94 -28.14 0.97
C SER A 303 -20.94 -29.28 2.00
N GLY A 304 -21.01 -28.95 3.30
CA GLY A 304 -21.19 -29.92 4.37
C GLY A 304 -22.52 -30.64 4.26
N VAL A 305 -23.62 -29.89 4.16
CA VAL A 305 -24.98 -30.44 4.03
C VAL A 305 -25.13 -31.29 2.77
N LEU A 306 -24.52 -30.86 1.65
CA LEU A 306 -24.59 -31.57 0.37
C LEU A 306 -23.85 -32.92 0.37
N ARG A 307 -22.83 -33.10 1.22
CA ARG A 307 -22.11 -34.38 1.35
C ARG A 307 -22.89 -35.45 2.10
N ASP A 308 -23.77 -35.05 3.02
CA ASP A 308 -24.57 -35.98 3.84
C ASP A 308 -25.84 -36.47 3.09
N ASN A 309 -25.70 -36.82 1.81
CA ASN A 309 -26.81 -37.11 0.88
C ASN A 309 -27.22 -38.60 0.80
N TYR A 310 -26.80 -39.44 1.75
CA TYR A 310 -26.97 -40.90 1.70
C TYR A 310 -28.42 -41.41 1.63
N LYS A 311 -29.41 -40.57 1.90
CA LYS A 311 -30.83 -40.97 2.01
C LYS A 311 -31.69 -40.62 0.78
N GLY A 312 -31.08 -40.09 -0.28
CA GLY A 312 -31.78 -39.74 -1.51
C GLY A 312 -32.10 -38.25 -1.65
N ILE A 313 -32.72 -37.90 -2.77
CA ILE A 313 -32.91 -36.51 -3.21
C ILE A 313 -33.88 -35.74 -2.30
N ASP A 314 -34.93 -36.37 -1.76
CA ASP A 314 -35.94 -35.70 -0.94
C ASP A 314 -35.36 -35.21 0.41
N ASP A 315 -34.61 -36.09 1.10
CA ASP A 315 -33.95 -35.75 2.37
C ASP A 315 -32.89 -34.67 2.17
N LEU A 316 -32.11 -34.77 1.08
CA LEU A 316 -31.14 -33.73 0.68
C LEU A 316 -31.85 -32.39 0.46
N SER A 317 -32.96 -32.40 -0.30
CA SER A 317 -33.72 -31.23 -0.66
C SER A 317 -34.24 -30.48 0.57
N TYR A 318 -34.82 -31.21 1.54
CA TYR A 318 -35.31 -30.63 2.79
C TYR A 318 -34.19 -30.03 3.64
N ASN A 319 -33.07 -30.76 3.82
CA ASN A 319 -31.96 -30.29 4.65
C ASN A 319 -31.30 -29.05 4.08
N VAL A 320 -31.09 -29.01 2.76
CA VAL A 320 -30.53 -27.86 2.06
C VAL A 320 -31.45 -26.65 2.18
N ILE A 321 -32.74 -26.77 1.87
CA ILE A 321 -33.64 -25.62 1.88
C ILE A 321 -33.88 -25.08 3.29
N SER A 322 -34.04 -25.97 4.29
CA SER A 322 -34.17 -25.60 5.70
C SER A 322 -32.94 -24.85 6.21
N GLY A 323 -31.76 -25.33 5.80
CA GLY A 323 -30.50 -24.70 6.10
C GLY A 323 -30.33 -23.33 5.45
N LEU A 324 -30.63 -23.22 4.15
CA LEU A 324 -30.53 -21.98 3.38
C LEU A 324 -31.42 -20.89 3.97
N VAL A 325 -32.68 -21.22 4.25
CA VAL A 325 -33.63 -20.26 4.84
C VAL A 325 -33.12 -19.74 6.18
N LYS A 326 -32.59 -20.62 7.05
CA LYS A 326 -32.01 -20.23 8.34
C LYS A 326 -30.75 -19.38 8.20
N TYR A 327 -29.86 -19.75 7.28
CA TYR A 327 -28.60 -19.04 7.06
C TYR A 327 -28.83 -17.63 6.49
N LEU A 328 -29.79 -17.49 5.58
CA LEU A 328 -30.21 -16.20 5.01
C LEU A 328 -31.04 -15.34 5.97
N GLY A 329 -31.52 -15.90 7.09
CA GLY A 329 -32.51 -15.24 7.94
C GLY A 329 -33.84 -14.98 7.20
N SER A 330 -34.14 -15.76 6.16
CA SER A 330 -35.38 -15.66 5.37
C SER A 330 -36.53 -16.39 6.05
N ASN A 331 -37.74 -16.26 5.51
CA ASN A 331 -38.94 -16.78 6.16
C ASN A 331 -39.37 -18.13 5.60
N GLN A 332 -39.25 -18.34 4.29
CA GLN A 332 -39.75 -19.51 3.60
C GLN A 332 -38.85 -19.87 2.42
N GLY A 333 -38.79 -21.15 2.09
CA GLY A 333 -38.06 -21.61 0.91
C GLY A 333 -38.63 -22.89 0.33
N GLY A 334 -38.48 -23.03 -0.99
CA GLY A 334 -38.81 -24.21 -1.78
C GLY A 334 -37.65 -24.60 -2.69
N LEU A 335 -37.45 -25.91 -2.86
CA LEU A 335 -36.55 -26.48 -3.85
C LEU A 335 -37.36 -27.29 -4.84
N PHE A 336 -37.30 -26.89 -6.10
CA PHE A 336 -37.99 -27.53 -7.20
C PHE A 336 -36.97 -28.25 -8.07
N ILE A 337 -37.15 -29.53 -8.35
CA ILE A 337 -36.25 -30.33 -9.19
C ILE A 337 -37.01 -30.80 -10.43
N ILE A 338 -36.35 -30.78 -11.59
CA ILE A 338 -36.94 -31.24 -12.84
C ILE A 338 -37.13 -32.76 -12.81
N ASN A 339 -38.36 -33.21 -13.02
CA ASN A 339 -38.69 -34.60 -13.33
C ASN A 339 -38.68 -34.79 -14.86
N GLU A 340 -37.86 -35.73 -15.33
CA GLU A 340 -37.69 -36.07 -16.75
C GLU A 340 -37.94 -37.56 -17.00
N ASP A 341 -38.70 -38.24 -16.14
CA ASP A 341 -39.00 -39.67 -16.30
C ASP A 341 -39.87 -39.95 -17.54
N ASP A 342 -40.70 -38.97 -17.96
CA ASP A 342 -41.46 -38.97 -19.20
C ASP A 342 -41.01 -37.80 -20.09
N GLU A 343 -40.48 -38.09 -21.29
CA GLU A 343 -40.02 -37.07 -22.23
C GLU A 343 -41.13 -36.10 -22.69
N ASN A 344 -42.39 -36.56 -22.70
CA ASN A 344 -43.52 -35.75 -23.15
C ASN A 344 -44.17 -34.92 -22.05
N ASN A 345 -43.81 -35.16 -20.79
CA ASN A 345 -44.43 -34.50 -19.64
C ASN A 345 -43.39 -34.11 -18.59
N LYS A 346 -42.54 -33.14 -18.94
CA LYS A 346 -41.55 -32.56 -18.03
C LYS A 346 -42.19 -31.55 -17.10
N PHE A 347 -41.98 -31.71 -15.80
CA PHE A 347 -42.48 -30.79 -14.78
C PHE A 347 -41.47 -30.62 -13.65
N LEU A 348 -41.53 -29.47 -12.99
CA LEU A 348 -40.80 -29.17 -11.78
C LEU A 348 -41.58 -29.67 -10.57
N GLU A 349 -40.94 -30.52 -9.77
CA GLU A 349 -41.52 -31.10 -8.57
C GLU A 349 -40.91 -30.44 -7.33
N LEU A 350 -41.76 -30.01 -6.39
CA LEU A 350 -41.32 -29.51 -5.09
C LEU A 350 -40.78 -30.66 -4.22
N THR A 351 -39.46 -30.85 -4.22
CA THR A 351 -38.80 -31.94 -3.47
C THR A 351 -38.41 -31.54 -2.05
N GLY A 352 -38.29 -30.24 -1.77
CA GLY A 352 -37.97 -29.73 -0.45
C GLY A 352 -38.70 -28.43 -0.15
N ALA A 353 -39.25 -28.30 1.05
CA ALA A 353 -39.94 -27.09 1.47
C ALA A 353 -39.69 -26.80 2.96
N TYR A 354 -39.49 -25.53 3.30
CA TYR A 354 -39.38 -25.05 4.68
C TYR A 354 -40.34 -23.89 4.92
N ALA A 355 -41.12 -23.98 6.00
CA ALA A 355 -42.18 -23.04 6.36
C ALA A 355 -43.22 -22.77 5.25
N TYR A 356 -43.46 -23.77 4.39
CA TYR A 356 -44.47 -23.76 3.32
C TYR A 356 -45.80 -24.34 3.86
N GLU A 357 -46.94 -23.71 3.55
CA GLU A 357 -48.23 -24.14 4.10
C GLU A 357 -48.62 -25.58 3.75
N THR A 358 -49.01 -26.31 4.81
CA THR A 358 -49.75 -27.59 4.88
C THR A 358 -49.26 -28.80 4.07
N ARG A 359 -49.24 -29.94 4.78
CA ARG A 359 -49.03 -31.33 4.30
C ARG A 359 -49.90 -31.79 3.10
N LYS A 360 -50.74 -30.92 2.52
CA LYS A 360 -51.61 -31.21 1.36
C LYS A 360 -50.99 -30.88 -0.01
N TYR A 361 -49.86 -30.18 -0.07
CA TYR A 361 -49.24 -29.73 -1.34
C TYR A 361 -47.79 -30.23 -1.58
N PHE A 362 -47.37 -31.30 -0.89
CA PHE A 362 -46.06 -31.95 -1.09
C PHE A 362 -45.84 -32.54 -2.50
N LYS A 363 -46.79 -32.37 -3.42
CA LYS A 363 -46.69 -32.75 -4.84
C LYS A 363 -47.13 -31.60 -5.75
N LYS A 364 -46.70 -30.37 -5.46
CA LYS A 364 -46.91 -29.25 -6.38
C LYS A 364 -46.03 -29.50 -7.61
N GLN A 365 -46.68 -29.80 -8.73
CA GLN A 365 -46.05 -29.93 -10.04
C GLN A 365 -46.27 -28.62 -10.77
N ILE A 366 -45.19 -28.04 -11.30
CA ILE A 366 -45.22 -26.80 -12.07
C ILE A 366 -44.69 -27.13 -13.46
N LEU A 367 -45.44 -26.80 -14.51
CA LEU A 367 -44.96 -27.03 -15.87
C LEU A 367 -43.82 -26.05 -16.22
N VAL A 368 -42.97 -26.45 -17.16
CA VAL A 368 -41.91 -25.56 -17.66
C VAL A 368 -42.56 -24.33 -18.32
N GLY A 369 -42.09 -23.13 -17.96
CA GLY A 369 -42.67 -21.86 -18.38
C GLY A 369 -43.91 -21.40 -17.60
N GLU A 370 -44.40 -22.20 -16.64
CA GLU A 370 -45.55 -21.84 -15.81
C GLU A 370 -45.12 -21.13 -14.52
N GLY A 371 -45.71 -19.96 -14.24
CA GLY A 371 -45.39 -19.16 -13.05
C GLY A 371 -43.93 -18.69 -13.00
N LEU A 372 -43.52 -18.09 -11.88
CA LEU A 372 -42.14 -17.58 -11.76
C LEU A 372 -41.11 -18.72 -11.72
N VAL A 373 -41.43 -19.83 -11.07
CA VAL A 373 -40.53 -21.00 -10.96
C VAL A 373 -40.29 -21.62 -12.33
N GLY A 374 -41.35 -21.88 -13.10
CA GLY A 374 -41.23 -22.44 -14.45
C GLY A 374 -40.54 -21.50 -15.43
N MET A 375 -40.78 -20.19 -15.33
CA MET A 375 -40.10 -19.18 -16.16
C MET A 375 -38.61 -19.05 -15.80
N CYS A 376 -38.26 -19.01 -14.50
CA CYS A 376 -36.88 -19.00 -14.03
C CYS A 376 -36.10 -20.22 -14.54
N PHE A 377 -36.73 -21.40 -14.50
CA PHE A 377 -36.17 -22.62 -15.06
C PHE A 377 -35.93 -22.52 -16.57
N GLN A 378 -36.93 -22.03 -17.32
CA GLN A 378 -36.87 -21.94 -18.78
C GLN A 378 -35.85 -20.91 -19.27
N GLU A 379 -35.74 -19.77 -18.60
CA GLU A 379 -34.83 -18.68 -18.99
C GLU A 379 -33.42 -18.86 -18.44
N THR A 380 -33.21 -19.80 -17.50
CA THR A 380 -31.95 -20.04 -16.79
C THR A 380 -31.34 -18.78 -16.18
N LYS A 381 -32.20 -17.89 -15.66
CA LYS A 381 -31.81 -16.62 -15.03
C LYS A 381 -32.42 -16.47 -13.65
N SER A 382 -31.62 -15.95 -12.73
CA SER A 382 -32.09 -15.56 -11.40
C SER A 382 -33.15 -14.45 -11.51
N VAL A 383 -34.23 -14.57 -10.75
CA VAL A 383 -35.31 -13.58 -10.70
C VAL A 383 -35.39 -13.02 -9.29
N TYR A 384 -35.33 -11.70 -9.15
CA TYR A 384 -35.51 -11.00 -7.88
C TYR A 384 -36.67 -10.02 -7.98
N LEU A 385 -37.69 -10.19 -7.14
CA LEU A 385 -38.86 -9.33 -7.09
C LEU A 385 -39.05 -8.79 -5.68
N THR A 386 -39.25 -7.47 -5.58
CA THR A 386 -39.42 -6.71 -4.33
C THR A 386 -40.85 -6.19 -4.13
N ASN A 387 -41.75 -6.45 -5.07
CA ASN A 387 -43.15 -6.03 -5.00
C ASN A 387 -44.04 -7.13 -5.56
N LEU A 388 -44.58 -7.95 -4.65
CA LEU A 388 -45.37 -9.13 -5.00
C LEU A 388 -46.87 -8.82 -4.99
N PRO A 389 -47.65 -9.37 -5.94
CA PRO A 389 -49.11 -9.32 -5.87
C PRO A 389 -49.62 -9.94 -4.56
N HIS A 390 -50.67 -9.35 -3.97
CA HIS A 390 -51.17 -9.69 -2.62
C HIS A 390 -51.64 -11.16 -2.43
N ASP A 391 -51.82 -11.93 -3.50
CA ASP A 391 -52.30 -13.32 -3.45
C ASP A 391 -51.30 -14.35 -4.04
N TYR A 392 -50.04 -13.96 -4.28
CA TYR A 392 -49.06 -14.86 -4.90
C TYR A 392 -48.54 -15.94 -3.93
N ILE A 393 -48.06 -15.53 -2.75
CA ILE A 393 -47.59 -16.40 -1.67
C ILE A 393 -48.02 -15.81 -0.33
N LYS A 394 -48.45 -16.66 0.60
CA LYS A 394 -48.78 -16.27 1.98
C LYS A 394 -47.88 -17.03 2.96
N ILE A 395 -47.25 -16.30 3.87
CA ILE A 395 -46.52 -16.85 5.02
C ILE A 395 -47.50 -16.89 6.18
N THR A 396 -47.76 -18.07 6.71
CA THR A 396 -48.78 -18.27 7.75
C THR A 396 -48.15 -18.68 9.07
N SER A 397 -48.62 -18.06 10.13
CA SER A 397 -48.35 -18.40 11.52
C SER A 397 -49.62 -18.93 12.17
N GLY A 398 -49.50 -19.66 13.29
CA GLY A 398 -50.65 -20.04 14.11
C GLY A 398 -51.46 -18.85 14.67
N LEU A 399 -50.98 -17.62 14.45
CA LEU A 399 -51.60 -16.36 14.89
C LEU A 399 -52.00 -15.41 13.74
N GLY A 400 -51.78 -15.76 12.46
CA GLY A 400 -52.16 -14.91 11.31
C GLY A 400 -51.34 -15.17 10.04
N GLU A 401 -51.64 -14.47 8.94
CA GLU A 401 -50.97 -14.60 7.63
C GLU A 401 -50.34 -13.26 7.19
N GLY A 402 -49.23 -13.30 6.45
CA GLY A 402 -48.58 -12.13 5.86
C GLY A 402 -47.95 -12.41 4.50
N THR A 403 -47.97 -11.43 3.60
CA THR A 403 -47.36 -11.54 2.26
C THR A 403 -45.88 -11.13 2.33
N PRO A 404 -44.92 -11.96 1.89
CA PRO A 404 -43.52 -11.58 1.83
C PRO A 404 -43.33 -10.35 0.93
N SER A 405 -42.37 -9.51 1.29
CA SER A 405 -42.03 -8.33 0.50
C SER A 405 -41.08 -8.66 -0.65
N ASN A 406 -40.29 -9.74 -0.50
CA ASN A 406 -39.23 -10.09 -1.43
C ASN A 406 -39.27 -11.58 -1.77
N ILE A 407 -39.05 -11.92 -3.04
CA ILE A 407 -38.82 -13.29 -3.49
C ILE A 407 -37.60 -13.34 -4.42
N VAL A 408 -36.79 -14.36 -4.22
CA VAL A 408 -35.65 -14.70 -5.08
C VAL A 408 -35.88 -16.09 -5.64
N LEU A 409 -35.70 -16.23 -6.95
CA LEU A 409 -35.63 -17.50 -7.64
C LEU A 409 -34.26 -17.65 -8.26
N VAL A 410 -33.59 -18.78 -8.00
CA VAL A 410 -32.26 -19.08 -8.54
C VAL A 410 -32.29 -20.42 -9.27
N PRO A 411 -31.92 -20.47 -10.56
CA PRO A 411 -31.84 -21.71 -11.30
C PRO A 411 -30.64 -22.55 -10.83
N LEU A 412 -30.83 -23.87 -10.76
CA LEU A 412 -29.82 -24.84 -10.38
C LEU A 412 -29.08 -25.31 -11.64
N ILE A 413 -27.99 -24.64 -12.00
CA ILE A 413 -27.28 -24.89 -13.26
C ILE A 413 -25.98 -25.67 -13.02
N PHE A 414 -25.76 -26.73 -13.79
CA PHE A 414 -24.51 -27.48 -13.84
C PHE A 414 -24.29 -28.03 -15.26
N ASP A 415 -23.07 -27.92 -15.80
CA ASP A 415 -22.74 -28.30 -17.19
C ASP A 415 -23.77 -27.81 -18.23
N ASP A 416 -24.09 -26.50 -18.18
CA ASP A 416 -25.07 -25.81 -19.04
C ASP A 416 -26.52 -26.37 -19.00
N LYS A 417 -26.81 -27.29 -18.07
CA LYS A 417 -28.15 -27.84 -17.86
C LYS A 417 -28.74 -27.32 -16.55
N CYS A 418 -30.02 -26.92 -16.61
CA CYS A 418 -30.80 -26.56 -15.43
C CYS A 418 -31.46 -27.81 -14.84
N TYR A 419 -31.20 -28.08 -13.55
CA TYR A 419 -31.71 -29.24 -12.82
C TYR A 419 -32.91 -28.90 -11.92
N GLY A 420 -33.22 -27.62 -11.76
CA GLY A 420 -34.26 -27.16 -10.86
C GLY A 420 -34.16 -25.68 -10.53
N VAL A 421 -34.92 -25.23 -9.53
CA VAL A 421 -34.99 -23.84 -9.09
C VAL A 421 -35.11 -23.81 -7.56
N ILE A 422 -34.36 -22.90 -6.93
CA ILE A 422 -34.57 -22.51 -5.53
C ILE A 422 -35.50 -21.32 -5.52
N GLU A 423 -36.51 -21.34 -4.67
CA GLU A 423 -37.38 -20.21 -4.37
C GLU A 423 -37.18 -19.83 -2.89
N ILE A 424 -36.81 -18.58 -2.61
CA ILE A 424 -36.70 -18.03 -1.25
C ILE A 424 -37.61 -16.83 -1.12
N ALA A 425 -38.46 -16.80 -0.09
CA ALA A 425 -39.30 -15.68 0.24
C ALA A 425 -38.91 -15.06 1.60
N SER A 426 -38.86 -13.73 1.63
CA SER A 426 -38.38 -12.96 2.79
C SER A 426 -39.16 -11.66 2.97
N PHE A 427 -39.44 -11.29 4.22
CA PHE A 427 -39.92 -9.95 4.57
C PHE A 427 -38.82 -8.89 4.45
N SER A 428 -37.57 -9.28 4.69
CA SER A 428 -36.39 -8.40 4.58
C SER A 428 -35.85 -8.41 3.15
N PRO A 429 -35.33 -7.27 2.63
CA PRO A 429 -34.64 -7.22 1.35
C PRO A 429 -33.47 -8.21 1.31
N ILE A 430 -33.30 -8.89 0.18
CA ILE A 430 -32.16 -9.79 -0.01
C ILE A 430 -31.00 -8.96 -0.59
N GLU A 431 -29.89 -8.94 0.12
CA GLU A 431 -28.72 -8.17 -0.29
C GLU A 431 -27.98 -8.81 -1.47
N LYS A 432 -27.22 -8.02 -2.22
CA LYS A 432 -26.47 -8.49 -3.40
C LYS A 432 -25.55 -9.68 -3.08
N HIS A 433 -24.87 -9.64 -1.93
CA HIS A 433 -23.96 -10.70 -1.51
C HIS A 433 -24.71 -12.01 -1.15
N GLN A 434 -25.96 -11.90 -0.69
CA GLN A 434 -26.82 -13.06 -0.40
C GLN A 434 -27.35 -13.70 -1.67
N LEU A 435 -27.66 -12.90 -2.71
CA LEU A 435 -28.03 -13.40 -4.04
C LEU A 435 -26.86 -14.15 -4.69
N GLU A 436 -25.65 -13.57 -4.65
CA GLU A 436 -24.42 -14.21 -5.14
C GLU A 436 -24.15 -15.55 -4.41
N PHE A 437 -24.35 -15.58 -3.09
CA PHE A 437 -24.28 -16.82 -2.32
C PHE A 437 -25.30 -17.87 -2.80
N LEU A 438 -26.56 -17.48 -3.02
CA LEU A 438 -27.60 -18.39 -3.51
C LEU A 438 -27.27 -18.96 -4.90
N GLU A 439 -26.73 -18.14 -5.80
CA GLU A 439 -26.26 -18.59 -7.12
C GLU A 439 -25.15 -19.62 -7.03
N ASN A 440 -24.12 -19.36 -6.20
CA ASN A 440 -23.01 -20.27 -5.97
C ASN A 440 -23.45 -21.59 -5.30
N VAL A 441 -24.37 -21.51 -4.33
CA VAL A 441 -24.94 -22.71 -3.69
C VAL A 441 -25.84 -23.45 -4.68
N GLY A 442 -26.59 -22.74 -5.52
CA GLY A 442 -27.41 -23.31 -6.59
C GLY A 442 -26.60 -24.19 -7.53
N GLN A 443 -25.42 -23.72 -7.95
CA GLN A 443 -24.49 -24.53 -8.75
C GLN A 443 -24.01 -25.80 -8.02
N SER A 444 -23.72 -25.69 -6.73
CA SER A 444 -23.26 -26.83 -5.90
C SER A 444 -24.38 -27.87 -5.71
N ILE A 445 -25.61 -27.40 -5.49
CA ILE A 445 -26.81 -28.24 -5.39
C ILE A 445 -27.05 -28.95 -6.73
N ALA A 446 -26.98 -28.22 -7.85
CA ALA A 446 -27.17 -28.76 -9.19
C ALA A 446 -26.19 -29.91 -9.48
N SER A 447 -24.90 -29.69 -9.21
CA SER A 447 -23.86 -30.71 -9.35
C SER A 447 -24.13 -31.96 -8.50
N THR A 448 -24.58 -31.76 -7.27
CA THR A 448 -24.90 -32.86 -6.33
C THR A 448 -26.12 -33.65 -6.81
N ILE A 449 -27.18 -32.98 -7.27
CA ILE A 449 -28.37 -33.61 -7.85
C ILE A 449 -28.00 -34.41 -9.10
N ALA A 450 -27.23 -33.81 -10.01
CA ALA A 450 -26.76 -34.45 -11.24
C ALA A 450 -26.00 -35.75 -10.92
N SER A 451 -25.01 -35.67 -10.01
CA SER A 451 -24.21 -36.82 -9.59
C SER A 451 -25.05 -37.89 -8.89
N THR A 452 -25.98 -37.49 -8.03
CA THR A 452 -26.86 -38.43 -7.30
C THR A 452 -27.79 -39.18 -8.27
N ARG A 453 -28.38 -38.48 -9.25
CA ARG A 453 -29.24 -39.08 -10.28
C ARG A 453 -28.46 -40.04 -11.18
N ILE A 454 -27.23 -39.70 -11.57
CA ILE A 454 -26.34 -40.59 -12.34
C ILE A 454 -26.04 -41.86 -11.54
N ASN A 455 -25.68 -41.73 -10.26
CA ASN A 455 -25.38 -42.87 -9.40
C ASN A 455 -26.60 -43.79 -9.23
N GLN A 456 -27.80 -43.23 -9.02
CA GLN A 456 -29.05 -43.98 -8.92
C GLN A 456 -29.36 -44.73 -10.23
N ARG A 457 -29.25 -44.07 -11.38
CA ARG A 457 -29.50 -44.71 -12.68
C ARG A 457 -28.50 -45.84 -12.96
N THR A 458 -27.22 -45.62 -12.63
CA THR A 458 -26.17 -46.63 -12.75
C THR A 458 -26.47 -47.85 -11.88
N ALA A 459 -26.93 -47.66 -10.64
CA ALA A 459 -27.31 -48.76 -9.76
C ALA A 459 -28.48 -49.58 -10.31
N ILE A 460 -29.52 -48.92 -10.85
CA ILE A 460 -30.67 -49.60 -11.48
C ILE A 460 -30.23 -50.40 -12.71
N LEU A 461 -29.44 -49.79 -13.60
CA LEU A 461 -28.95 -50.45 -14.82
C LEU A 461 -28.04 -51.64 -14.51
N LEU A 462 -27.21 -51.54 -13.47
CA LEU A 462 -26.35 -52.65 -13.04
C LEU A 462 -27.18 -53.84 -12.55
N GLU A 463 -28.23 -53.59 -11.77
CA GLU A 463 -29.11 -54.66 -11.30
C GLU A 463 -29.91 -55.29 -12.45
N GLN A 464 -30.41 -54.49 -13.40
CA GLN A 464 -31.07 -55.00 -14.61
C GLN A 464 -30.12 -55.87 -15.45
N SER A 465 -28.88 -55.43 -15.64
CA SER A 465 -27.85 -56.20 -16.35
C SER A 465 -27.56 -57.53 -15.65
N ARG A 466 -27.46 -57.51 -14.31
CA ARG A 466 -27.26 -58.73 -13.50
C ARG A 466 -28.42 -59.73 -13.68
N GLN A 467 -29.66 -59.26 -13.61
CA GLN A 467 -30.84 -60.10 -13.83
C GLN A 467 -30.90 -60.68 -15.25
N GLN A 468 -30.58 -59.88 -16.27
CA GLN A 468 -30.51 -60.36 -17.64
C GLN A 468 -29.45 -61.45 -17.82
N ALA A 469 -28.27 -61.29 -17.21
CA ALA A 469 -27.22 -62.30 -17.24
C ALA A 469 -27.65 -63.62 -16.57
N GLU A 470 -28.38 -63.56 -15.45
CA GLU A 470 -28.92 -64.75 -14.78
C GLU A 470 -29.97 -65.48 -15.63
N ILE A 471 -30.88 -64.74 -16.29
CA ILE A 471 -31.88 -65.31 -17.20
C ILE A 471 -31.21 -65.98 -18.40
N LEU A 472 -30.25 -65.31 -19.04
CA LEU A 472 -29.52 -65.86 -20.18
C LEU A 472 -28.79 -67.14 -19.82
N LYS A 473 -28.14 -67.17 -18.65
CA LYS A 473 -27.48 -68.38 -18.16
C LYS A 473 -28.47 -69.53 -17.99
N ALA A 474 -29.62 -69.28 -17.35
CA ALA A 474 -30.65 -70.30 -17.19
C ALA A 474 -31.18 -70.81 -18.55
N GLN A 475 -31.38 -69.93 -19.53
CA GLN A 475 -31.78 -70.29 -20.89
C GLN A 475 -30.71 -71.10 -21.63
N GLU A 476 -29.43 -70.76 -21.46
CA GLU A 476 -28.31 -71.52 -22.01
C GLU A 476 -28.30 -72.96 -21.48
N GLU A 477 -28.51 -73.13 -20.16
CA GLU A 477 -28.51 -74.47 -19.56
C GLU A 477 -29.70 -75.32 -20.01
N GLU A 478 -30.88 -74.72 -20.12
CA GLU A 478 -32.08 -75.38 -20.65
C GLU A 478 -31.90 -75.77 -22.12
N MET A 479 -31.35 -74.86 -22.94
CA MET A 479 -31.07 -75.14 -24.35
C MET A 479 -30.04 -76.26 -24.52
N ARG A 480 -29.02 -76.30 -23.66
CA ARG A 480 -28.03 -77.40 -23.65
C ARG A 480 -28.69 -78.74 -23.32
N GLN A 481 -29.55 -78.79 -22.30
CA GLN A 481 -30.29 -80.01 -21.95
C GLN A 481 -31.20 -80.47 -23.10
N ASN A 482 -31.96 -79.55 -23.69
CA ASN A 482 -32.83 -79.86 -24.83
C ASN A 482 -32.02 -80.38 -26.03
N MET A 483 -30.82 -79.83 -26.27
CA MET A 483 -29.93 -80.30 -27.34
C MET A 483 -29.38 -81.70 -27.07
N GLU A 484 -28.99 -82.00 -25.82
CA GLU A 484 -28.53 -83.33 -25.39
C GLU A 484 -29.66 -84.39 -25.55
N GLU A 485 -30.88 -84.08 -25.12
CA GLU A 485 -32.05 -84.96 -25.30
C GLU A 485 -32.41 -85.17 -26.78
N MET A 486 -32.36 -84.10 -27.57
CA MET A 486 -32.63 -84.17 -29.01
C MET A 486 -31.60 -85.04 -29.73
N GLN A 487 -30.30 -84.90 -29.40
CA GLN A 487 -29.25 -85.76 -29.94
C GLN A 487 -29.47 -87.23 -29.56
N ALA A 488 -29.78 -87.52 -28.29
CA ALA A 488 -30.04 -88.89 -27.85
C ALA A 488 -31.24 -89.51 -28.59
N THR A 489 -32.33 -88.75 -28.77
CA THR A 489 -33.52 -89.18 -29.50
C THR A 489 -33.21 -89.45 -30.98
N GLN A 490 -32.40 -88.58 -31.60
CA GLN A 490 -31.97 -88.73 -32.98
C GLN A 490 -31.09 -89.98 -33.17
N GLU A 491 -30.14 -90.21 -32.27
CA GLU A 491 -29.29 -91.40 -32.31
C GLU A 491 -30.11 -92.69 -32.17
N GLU A 492 -31.08 -92.72 -31.25
CA GLU A 492 -31.98 -93.86 -31.08
C GLU A 492 -32.84 -94.11 -32.33
N ALA A 493 -33.38 -93.05 -32.94
CA ALA A 493 -34.15 -93.16 -34.18
C ALA A 493 -33.30 -93.74 -35.32
N TYR A 494 -32.06 -93.28 -35.49
CA TYR A 494 -31.14 -93.83 -36.48
C TYR A 494 -30.81 -95.30 -36.23
N ARG A 495 -30.61 -95.71 -34.96
CA ARG A 495 -30.39 -97.11 -34.61
C ARG A 495 -31.59 -97.99 -34.97
N ARG A 496 -32.81 -97.55 -34.64
CA ARG A 496 -34.03 -98.29 -35.00
C ARG A 496 -34.23 -98.38 -36.51
N GLU A 497 -33.96 -97.31 -37.25
CA GLU A 497 -34.03 -97.33 -38.71
C GLU A 497 -33.03 -98.34 -39.32
N ALA A 498 -31.80 -98.36 -38.82
CA ALA A 498 -30.78 -99.32 -39.26
C ALA A 498 -31.21 -100.77 -38.95
N GLU A 499 -31.74 -101.03 -37.76
CA GLU A 499 -32.23 -102.35 -37.35
C GLU A 499 -33.39 -102.83 -38.23
N LEU A 500 -34.39 -101.97 -38.50
CA LEU A 500 -35.52 -102.29 -39.38
C LEU A 500 -35.06 -102.58 -40.81
N LYS A 501 -34.10 -101.81 -41.34
CA LYS A 501 -33.51 -102.09 -42.67
C LYS A 501 -32.84 -103.46 -42.70
N SER A 502 -32.08 -103.82 -41.66
CA SER A 502 -31.45 -105.14 -41.57
C SER A 502 -32.48 -106.28 -41.50
N MET A 503 -33.57 -106.11 -40.75
CA MET A 503 -34.66 -107.11 -40.71
C MET A 503 -35.33 -107.28 -42.07
N LEU A 504 -35.62 -106.18 -42.78
CA LEU A 504 -36.22 -106.23 -44.12
C LEU A 504 -35.33 -106.98 -45.12
N VAL A 505 -34.01 -106.76 -45.08
CA VAL A 505 -33.05 -107.51 -45.92
C VAL A 505 -33.11 -109.01 -45.62
N ALA A 506 -33.17 -109.41 -44.35
CA ALA A 506 -33.25 -110.83 -43.96
C ALA A 506 -34.55 -111.50 -44.42
N VAL A 507 -35.68 -110.80 -44.34
CA VAL A 507 -36.97 -111.28 -44.86
C VAL A 507 -36.92 -111.43 -46.37
N ASN A 508 -36.37 -110.44 -47.07
CA ASN A 508 -36.25 -110.45 -48.53
C ASN A 508 -35.34 -111.56 -49.07
N PHE A 509 -34.34 -112.00 -48.29
CA PHE A 509 -33.46 -113.12 -48.66
C PHE A 509 -34.12 -114.49 -48.48
N SER A 510 -34.98 -114.66 -47.47
CA SER A 510 -35.54 -115.96 -47.09
C SER A 510 -36.89 -116.31 -47.74
N ASN A 511 -37.58 -115.33 -48.32
CA ASN A 511 -38.90 -115.49 -48.90
C ASN A 511 -38.92 -115.02 -50.36
N ILE A 512 -39.91 -115.48 -51.10
CA ILE A 512 -40.35 -114.84 -52.34
C ILE A 512 -41.12 -113.60 -51.92
N VAL A 513 -40.74 -112.43 -52.44
CA VAL A 513 -41.38 -111.15 -52.10
C VAL A 513 -41.78 -110.43 -53.38
N VAL A 514 -43.05 -110.06 -53.46
CA VAL A 514 -43.61 -109.32 -54.59
C VAL A 514 -44.45 -108.18 -54.06
N GLU A 515 -44.25 -106.99 -54.59
CA GLU A 515 -45.08 -105.83 -54.33
C GLU A 515 -45.97 -105.57 -55.54
N TYR A 516 -47.25 -105.34 -55.27
CA TYR A 516 -48.26 -105.04 -56.26
C TYR A 516 -48.84 -103.64 -56.00
N ASP A 517 -49.12 -102.93 -57.08
CA ASP A 517 -49.99 -101.77 -57.07
C ASP A 517 -51.45 -102.20 -56.77
N LEU A 518 -52.32 -101.23 -56.53
CA LEU A 518 -53.71 -101.42 -56.15
C LEU A 518 -54.52 -102.20 -57.20
N ASP A 519 -54.14 -102.14 -58.47
CA ASP A 519 -54.81 -102.87 -59.56
C ASP A 519 -54.25 -104.29 -59.79
N GLY A 520 -53.24 -104.70 -59.02
CA GLY A 520 -52.56 -105.99 -59.13
C GLY A 520 -51.38 -106.02 -60.09
N THR A 521 -50.94 -104.87 -60.59
CA THR A 521 -49.70 -104.74 -61.35
C THR A 521 -48.49 -104.95 -60.45
N ILE A 522 -47.53 -105.78 -60.89
CA ILE A 522 -46.28 -106.00 -60.15
C ILE A 522 -45.39 -104.76 -60.29
N ILE A 523 -45.12 -104.09 -59.17
CA ILE A 523 -44.26 -102.89 -59.11
C ILE A 523 -42.86 -103.20 -58.58
N SER A 524 -42.70 -104.30 -57.85
CA SER A 524 -41.40 -104.81 -57.41
C SER A 524 -41.49 -106.32 -57.20
N ALA A 525 -40.42 -107.05 -57.52
CA ALA A 525 -40.29 -108.47 -57.23
C ALA A 525 -38.84 -108.78 -56.92
N ASN A 526 -38.61 -109.59 -55.88
CA ASN A 526 -37.26 -110.02 -55.54
C ASN A 526 -36.77 -111.15 -56.46
N GLU A 527 -35.46 -111.43 -56.40
CA GLU A 527 -34.81 -112.44 -57.24
C GLU A 527 -35.42 -113.84 -57.04
N ALA A 528 -35.82 -114.18 -55.82
CA ALA A 528 -36.49 -115.44 -55.51
C ALA A 528 -37.83 -115.61 -56.28
N PHE A 529 -38.60 -114.54 -56.49
CA PHE A 529 -39.79 -114.60 -57.34
C PHE A 529 -39.43 -114.86 -58.80
N ALA A 530 -38.43 -114.13 -59.32
CA ALA A 530 -37.96 -114.27 -60.69
C ALA A 530 -37.46 -115.68 -61.00
N GLU A 531 -36.71 -116.28 -60.09
CA GLU A 531 -36.28 -117.67 -60.14
C GLU A 531 -37.47 -118.63 -60.08
N ALA A 532 -38.43 -118.39 -59.16
CA ALA A 532 -39.60 -119.24 -59.02
C ALA A 532 -40.46 -119.27 -60.29
N VAL A 533 -40.70 -118.14 -60.95
CA VAL A 533 -41.46 -118.09 -62.21
C VAL A 533 -40.62 -118.35 -63.47
N ASN A 534 -39.30 -118.54 -63.30
CA ASN A 534 -38.32 -118.72 -64.38
C ASN A 534 -38.38 -117.61 -65.46
N LYS A 535 -38.52 -116.36 -65.03
CA LYS A 535 -38.51 -115.16 -65.90
C LYS A 535 -37.62 -114.08 -65.30
N PRO A 536 -36.88 -113.32 -66.10
CA PRO A 536 -36.08 -112.21 -65.57
C PRO A 536 -37.01 -111.10 -65.04
N VAL A 537 -36.59 -110.41 -63.97
CA VAL A 537 -37.38 -109.38 -63.26
C VAL A 537 -37.96 -108.33 -64.23
N ASN A 538 -37.21 -107.91 -65.24
CA ASN A 538 -37.66 -106.91 -66.22
C ASN A 538 -38.86 -107.34 -67.08
N ILE A 539 -39.12 -108.64 -67.22
CA ILE A 539 -40.30 -109.18 -67.92
C ILE A 539 -41.48 -109.35 -66.95
N ILE A 540 -41.20 -109.44 -65.65
CA ILE A 540 -42.20 -109.61 -64.59
C ILE A 540 -42.79 -108.26 -64.18
N LEU A 541 -41.97 -107.22 -64.08
CA LEU A 541 -42.43 -105.88 -63.70
C LEU A 541 -43.45 -105.37 -64.73
N GLY A 542 -44.57 -104.82 -64.23
CA GLY A 542 -45.68 -104.35 -65.05
C GLY A 542 -46.69 -105.44 -65.45
N GLU A 543 -46.37 -106.73 -65.26
CA GLU A 543 -47.35 -107.80 -65.43
C GLU A 543 -48.36 -107.80 -64.28
N ASN A 544 -49.57 -108.25 -64.56
CA ASN A 544 -50.62 -108.33 -63.54
C ASN A 544 -50.58 -109.69 -62.83
N HIS A 545 -50.76 -109.69 -61.50
CA HIS A 545 -50.79 -110.87 -60.65
C HIS A 545 -51.62 -112.03 -61.24
N LYS A 546 -52.78 -111.73 -61.83
CA LYS A 546 -53.67 -112.75 -62.40
C LYS A 546 -53.00 -113.60 -63.50
N ASN A 547 -52.00 -113.08 -64.19
CA ASN A 547 -51.30 -113.75 -65.28
C ASN A 547 -50.45 -114.93 -64.80
N PHE A 548 -50.08 -114.95 -63.51
CA PHE A 548 -49.29 -116.02 -62.90
C PHE A 548 -50.16 -117.10 -62.24
N SER A 549 -51.50 -116.96 -62.22
CA SER A 549 -52.39 -117.96 -61.62
C SER A 549 -53.42 -118.49 -62.62
N PRO A 550 -53.26 -119.74 -63.10
CA PRO A 550 -54.22 -120.37 -64.01
C PRO A 550 -55.65 -120.46 -63.44
N VAL A 551 -55.80 -120.50 -62.11
CA VAL A 551 -57.09 -120.51 -61.42
C VAL A 551 -57.80 -119.17 -61.58
N PHE A 552 -57.09 -118.06 -61.38
CA PHE A 552 -57.67 -116.72 -61.55
C PHE A 552 -57.91 -116.33 -63.01
N LEU A 553 -57.16 -116.90 -63.95
CA LEU A 553 -57.46 -116.78 -65.39
C LEU A 553 -58.80 -117.43 -65.76
N LYS A 554 -59.21 -118.51 -65.08
CA LYS A 554 -60.46 -119.23 -65.35
C LYS A 554 -61.65 -118.72 -64.53
N ASN A 555 -61.43 -118.04 -63.40
CA ASN A 555 -62.48 -117.58 -62.49
C ASN A 555 -62.32 -116.10 -62.08
N ARG A 556 -62.83 -115.18 -62.92
CA ARG A 556 -62.72 -113.73 -62.72
C ARG A 556 -63.37 -113.23 -61.43
N ASP A 557 -64.53 -113.76 -61.05
CA ASP A 557 -65.26 -113.30 -59.86
C ASP A 557 -64.57 -113.69 -58.55
N GLU A 558 -63.88 -114.84 -58.55
CA GLU A 558 -63.04 -115.25 -57.43
C GLU A 558 -61.81 -114.34 -57.27
N TYR A 559 -61.16 -113.97 -58.38
CA TYR A 559 -60.04 -113.03 -58.36
C TYR A 559 -60.46 -111.64 -57.84
N LEU A 560 -61.56 -111.09 -58.34
CA LEU A 560 -62.06 -109.77 -57.90
C LEU A 560 -62.42 -109.76 -56.41
N ARG A 561 -63.05 -110.81 -55.89
CA ARG A 561 -63.34 -110.92 -54.45
C ARG A 561 -62.08 -110.99 -53.61
N PHE A 562 -61.10 -111.77 -54.05
CA PHE A 562 -59.81 -111.86 -53.37
C PHE A 562 -59.08 -110.51 -53.35
N TRP A 563 -59.03 -109.81 -54.49
CA TRP A 563 -58.33 -108.53 -54.59
C TRP A 563 -59.04 -107.41 -53.83
N ASN A 564 -60.38 -107.34 -53.88
CA ASN A 564 -61.15 -106.35 -53.12
C ASN A 564 -60.98 -106.50 -51.60
N LYS A 565 -60.83 -107.72 -51.09
CA LYS A 565 -60.51 -107.93 -49.66
C LYS A 565 -59.18 -107.27 -49.30
N LEU A 566 -58.15 -107.44 -50.14
CA LEU A 566 -56.85 -106.81 -49.94
C LEU A 566 -56.94 -105.28 -49.97
N LEU A 567 -57.69 -104.73 -50.93
CA LEU A 567 -57.92 -103.28 -51.02
C LEU A 567 -58.71 -102.71 -49.84
N ASN A 568 -59.56 -103.52 -49.19
CA ASN A 568 -60.26 -103.15 -47.96
C ASN A 568 -59.41 -103.33 -46.70
N GLY A 569 -58.12 -103.65 -46.84
CA GLY A 569 -57.20 -103.84 -45.71
C GLY A 569 -57.18 -105.26 -45.12
N GLU A 570 -57.92 -106.21 -45.68
CA GLU A 570 -57.96 -107.59 -45.19
C GLU A 570 -56.81 -108.43 -45.76
N GLN A 571 -55.88 -108.86 -44.89
CA GLN A 571 -54.83 -109.81 -45.26
C GLN A 571 -55.40 -111.14 -45.77
N GLN A 572 -54.79 -111.71 -46.80
CA GLN A 572 -55.22 -112.99 -47.36
C GLN A 572 -54.07 -113.99 -47.35
N LYS A 573 -54.35 -115.22 -46.94
CA LYS A 573 -53.43 -116.36 -47.05
C LYS A 573 -53.95 -117.33 -48.09
N LYS A 574 -53.06 -117.82 -48.96
CA LYS A 574 -53.42 -118.79 -50.00
C LYS A 574 -52.35 -119.86 -50.15
N GLU A 575 -52.80 -121.04 -50.56
CA GLU A 575 -51.94 -122.08 -51.11
C GLU A 575 -52.17 -122.08 -52.61
N THR A 576 -51.13 -121.80 -53.37
CA THR A 576 -51.23 -121.65 -54.83
C THR A 576 -50.31 -122.64 -55.51
N VAL A 577 -50.80 -123.26 -56.58
CA VAL A 577 -49.97 -124.04 -57.50
C VAL A 577 -49.69 -123.16 -58.72
N LEU A 578 -48.44 -122.71 -58.82
CA LEU A 578 -47.91 -122.02 -59.97
C LEU A 578 -47.52 -123.06 -61.03
N VAL A 579 -48.01 -122.90 -62.26
CA VAL A 579 -47.62 -123.77 -63.38
C VAL A 579 -46.72 -122.97 -64.31
N LEU A 580 -45.48 -123.42 -64.48
CA LEU A 580 -44.50 -122.77 -65.35
C LEU A 580 -44.74 -123.09 -66.82
N ASP A 581 -44.19 -122.25 -67.70
CA ASP A 581 -44.28 -122.42 -69.16
C ASP A 581 -43.70 -123.77 -69.65
N ASN A 582 -42.81 -124.39 -68.86
CA ASN A 582 -42.23 -125.72 -69.12
C ASN A 582 -43.07 -126.89 -68.56
N GLY A 583 -44.24 -126.62 -67.97
CA GLY A 583 -45.13 -127.62 -67.38
C GLY A 583 -44.80 -128.04 -65.95
N LYS A 584 -43.75 -127.50 -65.32
CA LYS A 584 -43.41 -127.77 -63.92
C LYS A 584 -44.37 -127.05 -62.97
N GLU A 585 -44.85 -127.75 -61.95
CA GLU A 585 -45.67 -127.17 -60.88
C GLU A 585 -44.81 -126.74 -59.68
N ILE A 586 -45.06 -125.55 -59.17
CA ILE A 586 -44.47 -125.02 -57.94
C ILE A 586 -45.59 -124.71 -56.95
N LYS A 587 -45.47 -125.21 -55.73
CA LYS A 587 -46.42 -124.99 -54.64
C LYS A 587 -45.93 -123.87 -53.75
N LEU A 588 -46.76 -122.84 -53.60
CA LEU A 588 -46.48 -121.66 -52.79
C LEU A 588 -47.45 -121.59 -51.62
N LEU A 589 -46.92 -121.31 -50.43
CA LEU A 589 -47.70 -120.78 -49.32
C LEU A 589 -47.52 -119.27 -49.30
N GLU A 590 -48.60 -118.53 -49.47
CA GLU A 590 -48.59 -117.11 -49.76
C GLU A 590 -49.37 -116.32 -48.71
N ALA A 591 -48.82 -115.18 -48.31
CA ALA A 591 -49.47 -114.19 -47.46
C ALA A 591 -49.44 -112.82 -48.12
N PHE A 592 -50.60 -112.33 -48.52
CA PHE A 592 -50.81 -111.02 -49.12
C PHE A 592 -51.22 -110.03 -48.04
N SER A 593 -50.45 -108.96 -47.90
CA SER A 593 -50.58 -107.95 -46.86
C SER A 593 -50.72 -106.56 -47.46
N PRO A 594 -51.82 -105.83 -47.20
CA PRO A 594 -51.92 -104.42 -47.57
C PRO A 594 -50.96 -103.57 -46.72
N ILE A 595 -50.29 -102.62 -47.37
CA ILE A 595 -49.44 -101.62 -46.74
C ILE A 595 -50.19 -100.30 -46.73
N PHE A 596 -50.17 -99.63 -45.58
CA PHE A 596 -50.93 -98.40 -45.35
C PHE A 596 -50.02 -97.17 -45.34
N ASP A 597 -50.55 -96.03 -45.76
CA ASP A 597 -49.94 -94.73 -45.52
C ASP A 597 -50.27 -94.17 -44.11
N GLN A 598 -49.80 -92.96 -43.84
CA GLN A 598 -50.09 -92.22 -42.61
C GLN A 598 -51.59 -91.88 -42.41
N ASN A 599 -52.43 -92.01 -43.45
CA ASN A 599 -53.87 -91.78 -43.41
C ASN A 599 -54.66 -93.10 -43.34
N ASN A 600 -53.98 -94.23 -43.12
CA ASN A 600 -54.57 -95.56 -43.05
C ASN A 600 -55.25 -96.01 -44.36
N GLN A 601 -54.80 -95.49 -45.51
CA GLN A 601 -55.22 -95.93 -46.83
C GLN A 601 -54.24 -96.95 -47.39
N VAL A 602 -54.75 -98.01 -48.02
CA VAL A 602 -53.91 -99.01 -48.69
C VAL A 602 -53.21 -98.35 -49.87
N VAL A 603 -51.87 -98.40 -49.88
CA VAL A 603 -51.04 -97.82 -50.96
C VAL A 603 -50.39 -98.88 -51.86
N LYS A 604 -50.20 -100.10 -51.35
CA LYS A 604 -49.69 -101.25 -52.10
C LYS A 604 -50.02 -102.55 -51.40
N ILE A 605 -49.94 -103.67 -52.11
CA ILE A 605 -50.06 -105.01 -51.54
C ILE A 605 -48.71 -105.69 -51.61
N VAL A 606 -48.21 -106.22 -50.49
CA VAL A 606 -46.99 -107.02 -50.46
C VAL A 606 -47.34 -108.48 -50.25
N ASN A 607 -46.87 -109.34 -51.12
CA ASN A 607 -46.94 -110.78 -50.97
C ASN A 607 -45.61 -111.32 -50.45
N PHE A 608 -45.71 -112.15 -49.43
CA PHE A 608 -44.63 -113.02 -48.97
C PHE A 608 -45.02 -114.46 -49.29
N ALA A 609 -44.19 -115.15 -50.05
CA ALA A 609 -44.42 -116.52 -50.44
C ALA A 609 -43.24 -117.43 -50.09
N ILE A 610 -43.54 -118.68 -49.76
CA ILE A 610 -42.55 -119.73 -49.52
C ILE A 610 -42.82 -120.86 -50.51
N ASN A 611 -41.78 -121.26 -51.24
CA ASN A 611 -41.83 -122.45 -52.08
C ASN A 611 -41.75 -123.70 -51.21
N VAL A 612 -42.84 -124.45 -51.15
CA VAL A 612 -42.98 -125.66 -50.34
C VAL A 612 -42.98 -126.94 -51.17
N THR A 613 -42.64 -126.85 -52.46
CA THR A 613 -42.73 -127.98 -53.40
C THR A 613 -41.92 -129.19 -52.93
N GLU A 614 -40.63 -129.01 -52.64
CA GLU A 614 -39.76 -130.09 -52.15
C GLU A 614 -40.21 -130.66 -50.80
N GLN A 615 -40.73 -129.80 -49.92
CA GLN A 615 -41.16 -130.20 -48.58
C GLN A 615 -42.41 -131.08 -48.67
N ILE A 616 -43.37 -130.70 -49.51
CA ILE A 616 -44.59 -131.49 -49.78
C ILE A 616 -44.23 -132.81 -50.48
N GLU A 617 -43.30 -132.81 -51.44
CA GLU A 617 -42.85 -134.04 -52.11
C GLU A 617 -42.14 -135.00 -51.15
N LYS A 618 -41.25 -134.49 -50.29
CA LYS A 618 -40.61 -135.27 -49.22
C LYS A 618 -41.65 -135.89 -48.28
N ILE A 619 -42.67 -135.13 -47.87
CA ILE A 619 -43.75 -135.63 -47.01
C ILE A 619 -44.57 -136.71 -47.72
N LYS A 620 -44.91 -136.52 -49.01
CA LYS A 620 -45.65 -137.52 -49.80
C LYS A 620 -44.87 -138.83 -49.98
N ASN A 621 -43.55 -138.75 -50.16
CA ASN A 621 -42.67 -139.91 -50.29
C ASN A 621 -42.42 -140.66 -48.96
N VAL A 622 -42.80 -140.07 -47.82
CA VAL A 622 -42.73 -140.71 -46.50
C VAL A 622 -44.09 -141.35 -46.10
N ILE A 623 -45.19 -140.85 -46.67
CA ILE A 623 -46.56 -141.32 -46.39
C ILE A 623 -47.01 -142.43 -47.35
N ASN A 624 -46.43 -142.48 -48.56
CA ASN A 624 -46.53 -143.62 -49.49
C ASN A 624 -45.35 -144.57 -49.28
#